data_AF-A0A8T4B237-F1
#
_entry.id   AF-A0A8T4B237-F1
#
_cell.length_a   1.000
_cell.length_b   1.000
_cell.length_c   1.000
_cell.angle_alpha   90.00
_cell.angle_beta   90.00
_cell.angle_gamma   90.00
#
_symmetry.space_group_name_H-M   'P 1'
#
loop_
_entity.id
_entity.type
_entity.pdbx_description
1 polymer ?
#
loop_
_entity_poly.entity_id
_entity_poly.type
_entity_poly.pdbx_seq_one_letter_code
_entity_poly.pdbx_strand_id
1 'polypeptide(L)'
;MSTKEDEPVGLGTGLQAGAFMGLYLGFSLSVVSVLTDPSQLQRLATLMCIPPMLGAILLGPFLARRKRPVFLGSKPLQVARELLNPFNEGQGHWRVLSHVKSDGMSIRIDMHNLTNVVGVVDAALELADHHSVRFIVGQGVANSRQPELRAKVLNRIEEKVSVARRKRSAKSIEVSPEPTVKYVDQQRKINRAILILLPIFSFFAWLEMR
;
A
#
# COMPACT_ATOMS: atom_id res chain seq x y z
N MET A 1 -10.33 7.54 21.08
CA MET A 1 -11.07 6.48 20.35
C MET A 1 -10.17 5.24 20.40
N SER A 2 -10.57 4.19 21.11
CA SER A 2 -9.72 2.99 21.32
C SER A 2 -9.46 2.33 19.97
N THR A 3 -8.25 2.47 19.44
CA THR A 3 -7.85 1.77 18.23
C THR A 3 -7.80 0.28 18.56
N LYS A 4 -8.45 -0.58 17.76
CA LYS A 4 -8.32 -2.06 17.85
C LYS A 4 -6.94 -2.53 17.38
N GLU A 5 -5.92 -1.73 17.67
CA GLU A 5 -4.53 -2.06 17.43
C GLU A 5 -4.13 -3.17 18.41
N ASP A 6 -3.29 -4.09 17.97
CA ASP A 6 -2.82 -5.26 18.73
C ASP A 6 -3.83 -6.37 19.03
N GLU A 7 -5.12 -6.24 18.68
CA GLU A 7 -6.06 -7.37 18.75
C GLU A 7 -5.72 -8.45 17.71
N PRO A 8 -5.87 -9.75 18.06
CA PRO A 8 -5.75 -10.82 17.08
C PRO A 8 -6.79 -10.65 15.96
N VAL A 9 -6.41 -11.02 14.73
CA VAL A 9 -7.31 -10.94 13.56
C VAL A 9 -8.55 -11.82 13.74
N GLY A 10 -8.43 -12.92 14.48
CA GLY A 10 -9.52 -13.85 14.80
C GLY A 10 -9.53 -15.08 13.91
N LEU A 11 -10.20 -16.15 14.38
CA LEU A 11 -10.20 -17.46 13.73
C LEU A 11 -10.81 -17.42 12.32
N GLY A 12 -11.92 -16.70 12.10
CA GLY A 12 -12.55 -16.60 10.78
C GLY A 12 -11.60 -16.05 9.72
N THR A 13 -10.97 -14.90 9.99
CA THR A 13 -9.99 -14.28 9.09
C THR A 13 -8.74 -15.13 8.93
N GLY A 14 -8.27 -15.77 10.01
CA GLY A 14 -7.13 -16.69 9.97
C GLY A 14 -7.38 -17.89 9.05
N LEU A 15 -8.51 -18.58 9.22
CA LEU A 15 -8.92 -19.72 8.39
C LEU A 15 -9.08 -19.32 6.92
N GLN A 16 -9.72 -18.17 6.64
CA GLN A 16 -9.86 -17.66 5.27
C GLN A 16 -8.50 -17.35 4.63
N ALA A 17 -7.60 -16.69 5.37
CA ALA A 17 -6.26 -16.39 4.88
C ALA A 17 -5.43 -17.67 4.65
N GLY A 18 -5.55 -18.66 5.54
CA GLY A 18 -4.93 -19.97 5.37
C GLY A 18 -5.45 -20.70 4.13
N ALA A 19 -6.77 -20.70 3.93
CA ALA A 19 -7.41 -21.28 2.75
C ALA A 19 -6.94 -20.60 1.46
N PHE A 20 -6.87 -19.27 1.46
CA PHE A 20 -6.43 -18.48 0.31
C PHE A 20 -4.97 -18.75 -0.06
N MET A 21 -4.08 -18.83 0.94
CA MET A 21 -2.68 -19.20 0.71
C MET A 21 -2.55 -20.63 0.16
N GLY A 22 -3.35 -21.56 0.69
CA GLY A 22 -3.42 -22.94 0.20
C GLY A 22 -3.93 -23.01 -1.25
N LEU A 23 -4.94 -22.20 -1.61
CA LEU A 23 -5.44 -22.09 -2.98
C LEU A 23 -4.37 -21.55 -3.93
N TYR A 24 -3.60 -20.55 -3.52
CA TYR A 24 -2.53 -20.00 -4.35
C TYR A 24 -1.45 -21.06 -4.64
N LEU A 25 -1.02 -21.79 -3.61
CA LEU A 25 -0.09 -22.91 -3.76
C LEU A 25 -0.66 -24.01 -4.66
N GLY A 26 -1.90 -24.42 -4.41
CA GLY A 26 -2.60 -25.43 -5.19
C GLY A 26 -2.76 -25.07 -6.66
N PHE A 27 -3.07 -23.80 -6.94
CA PHE A 27 -3.12 -23.25 -8.29
C PHE A 27 -1.76 -23.27 -8.97
N SER A 28 -0.69 -22.80 -8.29
CA SER A 28 0.66 -22.83 -8.85
C SER A 28 1.12 -24.24 -9.21
N LEU A 29 0.91 -25.22 -8.31
CA LEU A 29 1.23 -26.63 -8.57
C LEU A 29 0.38 -27.22 -9.69
N SER A 30 -0.91 -26.85 -9.75
CA SER A 30 -1.82 -27.31 -10.81
C SER A 30 -1.38 -26.86 -12.19
N VAL A 31 -0.91 -25.61 -12.32
CA VAL A 31 -0.37 -25.08 -13.58
C VAL A 31 0.85 -25.90 -14.03
N VAL A 32 1.79 -26.14 -13.13
CA VAL A 32 2.98 -26.99 -13.42
C VAL A 32 2.56 -28.41 -13.81
N SER A 33 1.61 -28.99 -13.08
CA SER A 33 1.06 -30.32 -13.35
C SER A 33 0.43 -30.42 -14.75
N VAL A 34 -0.39 -29.45 -15.15
CA VAL A 34 -1.05 -29.45 -16.47
C VAL A 34 -0.04 -29.28 -17.60
N LEU A 35 1.00 -28.45 -17.39
CA LEU A 35 2.08 -28.27 -18.35
C LEU A 35 2.93 -29.54 -18.53
N THR A 36 3.01 -30.39 -17.50
CA THR A 36 3.82 -31.61 -17.50
C THR A 36 3.04 -32.83 -18.01
N ASP A 37 1.80 -33.00 -17.57
CA ASP A 37 0.91 -34.07 -18.03
C ASP A 37 -0.56 -33.61 -18.01
N PRO A 38 -1.11 -33.17 -19.16
CA PRO A 38 -2.46 -32.62 -19.25
C PRO A 38 -3.57 -33.67 -19.11
N SER A 39 -3.24 -34.97 -19.18
CA SER A 39 -4.23 -36.04 -19.13
C SER A 39 -4.73 -36.36 -17.71
N GLN A 40 -3.99 -35.95 -16.67
CA GLN A 40 -4.29 -36.26 -15.27
C GLN A 40 -5.22 -35.24 -14.61
N LEU A 41 -6.48 -35.23 -15.05
CA LEU A 41 -7.53 -34.35 -14.49
C LEU A 41 -7.77 -34.57 -12.98
N GLN A 42 -7.58 -35.79 -12.48
CA GLN A 42 -7.70 -36.09 -11.05
C GLN A 42 -6.62 -35.37 -10.23
N ARG A 43 -5.39 -35.29 -10.73
CA ARG A 43 -4.28 -34.58 -10.08
C ARG A 43 -4.57 -33.08 -10.00
N LEU A 44 -5.12 -32.51 -11.07
CA LEU A 44 -5.60 -31.12 -11.10
C LEU A 44 -6.67 -30.85 -10.03
N ALA A 45 -7.71 -31.67 -9.97
CA ALA A 45 -8.78 -31.51 -8.97
C ALA A 45 -8.23 -31.62 -7.53
N THR A 46 -7.31 -32.55 -7.31
CA THR A 46 -6.66 -32.77 -6.00
C THR A 46 -5.85 -31.54 -5.58
N LEU A 47 -5.04 -31.00 -6.50
CA LEU A 47 -4.19 -29.82 -6.25
C LEU A 47 -5.00 -28.53 -6.06
N MET A 48 -6.19 -28.42 -6.65
CA MET A 48 -7.05 -27.26 -6.42
C MET A 48 -7.83 -27.32 -5.11
N CYS A 49 -8.21 -28.52 -4.64
CA CYS A 49 -9.14 -28.68 -3.53
C CYS A 49 -8.48 -28.99 -2.18
N ILE A 50 -7.42 -29.82 -2.16
CA ILE A 50 -6.79 -30.25 -0.91
C ILE A 50 -5.90 -29.16 -0.29
N PRO A 51 -5.03 -28.47 -1.04
CA PRO A 51 -4.17 -27.44 -0.49
C PRO A 51 -4.91 -26.28 0.21
N PRO A 52 -6.04 -25.74 -0.28
CA PRO A 52 -6.84 -24.79 0.48
C PRO A 52 -7.31 -25.33 1.85
N MET A 53 -7.76 -26.58 1.90
CA MET A 53 -8.23 -27.18 3.16
C MET A 53 -7.08 -27.35 4.16
N LEU A 54 -5.94 -27.88 3.70
CA LEU A 54 -4.74 -28.01 4.54
C LEU A 54 -4.21 -26.64 4.98
N GLY A 55 -4.20 -25.65 4.09
CA GLY A 55 -3.83 -24.29 4.40
C GLY A 55 -4.73 -23.66 5.47
N ALA A 56 -6.04 -23.86 5.38
CA ALA A 56 -6.98 -23.40 6.39
C ALA A 56 -6.71 -24.05 7.76
N ILE A 57 -6.53 -25.37 7.80
CA ILE A 57 -6.38 -26.12 9.06
C ILE A 57 -5.01 -25.86 9.72
N LEU A 58 -3.92 -25.89 8.94
CA LEU A 58 -2.56 -25.78 9.46
C LEU A 58 -2.17 -24.32 9.70
N LEU A 59 -2.41 -23.45 8.71
CA LEU A 59 -2.01 -22.04 8.80
C LEU A 59 -3.07 -21.19 9.48
N GLY A 60 -4.36 -21.54 9.38
CA GLY A 60 -5.44 -20.70 9.88
C GLY A 60 -5.36 -20.39 11.38
N PRO A 61 -5.14 -21.37 12.28
CA PRO A 61 -4.97 -21.11 13.71
C PRO A 61 -3.73 -20.25 14.04
N PHE A 62 -2.66 -20.39 13.27
CA PHE A 62 -1.46 -19.56 13.42
C PHE A 62 -1.71 -18.13 12.95
N LEU A 63 -2.35 -17.97 11.78
CA LEU A 63 -2.72 -16.68 11.21
C LEU A 63 -3.78 -15.97 12.05
N ALA A 64 -4.68 -16.70 12.71
CA ALA A 64 -5.69 -16.14 13.61
C ALA A 64 -5.09 -15.37 14.80
N ARG A 65 -3.90 -15.80 15.26
CA ARG A 65 -3.14 -15.18 16.35
C ARG A 65 -2.29 -14.00 15.87
N ARG A 66 -2.15 -13.77 14.57
CA ARG A 66 -1.50 -12.56 14.07
C ARG A 66 -2.27 -11.37 14.60
N LYS A 67 -1.53 -10.42 15.16
CA LYS A 67 -2.05 -9.09 15.46
C LYS A 67 -2.54 -8.48 14.17
N ARG A 68 -3.70 -7.82 14.22
CA ARG A 68 -4.18 -7.01 13.11
C ARG A 68 -3.04 -6.10 12.66
N PRO A 69 -2.76 -6.00 11.35
CA PRO A 69 -1.82 -4.99 10.87
C PRO A 69 -2.31 -3.66 11.42
N VAL A 70 -1.38 -2.77 11.78
CA VAL A 70 -1.70 -1.43 12.30
C VAL A 70 -2.77 -0.88 11.38
N PHE A 71 -4.00 -0.82 11.90
CA PHE A 71 -5.10 -0.29 11.12
C PHE A 71 -4.66 1.15 10.92
N LEU A 72 -4.39 1.55 9.67
CA LEU A 72 -4.17 2.95 9.32
C LEU A 72 -5.50 3.73 9.46
N GLY A 73 -6.29 3.44 10.50
CA GLY A 73 -6.71 4.41 11.49
C GLY A 73 -7.48 5.60 10.98
N SER A 74 -8.03 5.54 9.78
CA SER A 74 -8.95 6.48 9.18
C SER A 74 -9.29 5.93 7.80
N LYS A 75 -10.34 6.44 7.16
CA LYS A 75 -10.34 6.48 5.70
C LYS A 75 -9.36 7.62 5.38
N PRO A 76 -8.07 7.38 5.06
CA PRO A 76 -7.07 8.45 4.95
C PRO A 76 -7.51 9.49 3.92
N LEU A 77 -8.20 9.03 2.88
CA LEU A 77 -8.83 9.90 1.90
C LEU A 77 -9.93 10.80 2.49
N GLN A 78 -10.77 10.27 3.39
CA GLN A 78 -11.83 11.06 4.01
C GLN A 78 -11.24 12.12 4.94
N VAL A 79 -10.28 11.75 5.78
CA VAL A 79 -9.59 12.72 6.67
C VAL A 79 -8.87 13.79 5.85
N ALA A 80 -8.18 13.41 4.78
CA ALA A 80 -7.58 14.40 3.88
C ALA A 80 -8.60 15.33 3.24
N ARG A 81 -9.76 14.81 2.87
CA ARG A 81 -10.84 15.62 2.29
C ARG A 81 -11.43 16.59 3.31
N GLU A 82 -11.63 16.14 4.55
CA GLU A 82 -12.14 16.98 5.63
C GLU A 82 -11.13 18.08 5.97
N LEU A 83 -9.84 17.74 6.11
CA LEU A 83 -8.77 18.69 6.41
C LEU A 83 -8.59 19.73 5.30
N LEU A 84 -8.70 19.32 4.04
CA LEU A 84 -8.51 20.21 2.90
C LEU A 84 -9.79 20.93 2.44
N ASN A 85 -10.96 20.59 3.02
CA ASN A 85 -12.24 21.20 2.68
C ASN A 85 -12.26 22.74 2.80
N PRO A 86 -11.60 23.38 3.77
CA PRO A 86 -11.52 24.83 3.86
C PRO A 86 -10.86 25.51 2.65
N PHE A 87 -10.05 24.77 1.86
CA PHE A 87 -9.36 25.29 0.67
C PHE A 87 -10.13 25.03 -0.64
N ASN A 88 -11.38 24.59 -0.56
CA ASN A 88 -12.19 24.28 -1.73
C ASN A 88 -12.63 25.57 -2.45
N GLU A 89 -12.15 25.79 -3.68
CA GLU A 89 -12.36 27.03 -4.45
C GLU A 89 -13.60 27.00 -5.35
N GLY A 90 -14.25 25.83 -5.51
CA GLY A 90 -15.50 25.70 -6.26
C GLY A 90 -15.35 25.38 -7.75
N GLN A 91 -16.40 25.61 -8.54
CA GLN A 91 -16.49 25.15 -9.93
C GLN A 91 -15.46 25.86 -10.82
N GLY A 92 -14.78 25.11 -11.71
CA GLY A 92 -13.72 25.63 -12.58
C GLY A 92 -12.35 25.76 -11.90
N HIS A 93 -12.31 25.70 -10.57
CA HIS A 93 -11.12 25.82 -9.75
C HIS A 93 -10.79 24.53 -9.01
N TRP A 94 -9.80 24.61 -8.13
CA TRP A 94 -9.42 23.49 -7.30
C TRP A 94 -10.55 23.07 -6.36
N ARG A 95 -10.84 21.77 -6.33
CA ARG A 95 -11.89 21.17 -5.53
C ARG A 95 -11.41 19.89 -4.89
N VAL A 96 -11.66 19.76 -3.60
CA VAL A 96 -11.27 18.60 -2.79
C VAL A 96 -11.71 17.28 -3.41
N LEU A 97 -12.99 17.15 -3.79
CA LEU A 97 -13.52 15.88 -4.28
C LEU A 97 -12.90 15.42 -5.62
N SER A 98 -12.51 16.36 -6.50
CA SER A 98 -11.94 16.02 -7.81
C SER A 98 -10.40 15.96 -7.80
N HIS A 99 -9.74 16.73 -6.93
CA HIS A 99 -8.28 16.88 -6.91
C HIS A 99 -7.62 16.10 -5.76
N VAL A 100 -8.37 15.65 -4.75
CA VAL A 100 -7.86 14.79 -3.67
C VAL A 100 -8.38 13.37 -3.86
N LYS A 101 -7.45 12.46 -4.17
CA LYS A 101 -7.71 11.04 -4.45
C LYS A 101 -6.78 10.16 -3.62
N SER A 102 -7.12 8.88 -3.50
CA SER A 102 -6.22 7.87 -2.94
C SER A 102 -5.62 7.04 -4.08
N ASP A 103 -4.31 6.88 -4.08
CA ASP A 103 -3.58 5.93 -4.94
C ASP A 103 -3.36 4.59 -4.21
N GLY A 104 -4.20 4.28 -3.21
CA GLY A 104 -4.07 3.09 -2.35
C GLY A 104 -3.17 3.35 -1.14
N MET A 105 -1.86 3.48 -1.36
CA MET A 105 -0.88 3.68 -0.27
C MET A 105 -0.53 5.15 -0.01
N SER A 106 -0.88 6.06 -0.92
CA SER A 106 -0.59 7.49 -0.80
C SER A 106 -1.81 8.33 -1.13
N ILE A 107 -1.94 9.47 -0.47
CA ILE A 107 -2.95 10.49 -0.74
C ILE A 107 -2.43 11.37 -1.87
N ARG A 108 -3.10 11.33 -3.01
CA ARG A 108 -2.77 12.13 -4.19
C ARG A 108 -3.53 13.45 -4.14
N ILE A 109 -2.79 14.55 -4.17
CA ILE A 109 -3.32 15.91 -4.22
C ILE A 109 -2.87 16.54 -5.53
N ASP A 110 -3.80 16.75 -6.44
CA ASP A 110 -3.56 17.45 -7.69
C ASP A 110 -3.52 18.96 -7.45
N MET A 111 -2.39 19.62 -7.67
CA MET A 111 -2.20 21.02 -7.31
C MET A 111 -2.57 21.99 -8.44
N HIS A 112 -3.00 21.50 -9.60
CA HIS A 112 -3.36 22.36 -10.72
C HIS A 112 -4.65 23.14 -10.44
N ASN A 113 -4.76 24.34 -11.01
CA ASN A 113 -5.89 25.27 -10.82
C ASN A 113 -6.14 25.70 -9.37
N LEU A 114 -5.16 25.48 -8.48
CA LEU A 114 -5.19 25.93 -7.09
C LEU A 114 -4.58 27.33 -7.00
N THR A 115 -5.28 28.21 -6.31
CA THR A 115 -4.84 29.58 -6.03
C THR A 115 -4.04 29.62 -4.73
N ASN A 116 -4.57 29.02 -3.65
CA ASN A 116 -3.90 28.96 -2.35
C ASN A 116 -2.96 27.74 -2.23
N VAL A 117 -1.87 27.75 -2.99
CA VAL A 117 -0.88 26.66 -3.01
C VAL A 117 -0.26 26.43 -1.64
N VAL A 118 0.16 27.49 -0.95
CA VAL A 118 0.87 27.39 0.34
C VAL A 118 -0.04 26.82 1.43
N GLY A 119 -1.29 27.29 1.51
CA GLY A 119 -2.24 26.79 2.50
C GLY A 119 -2.55 25.31 2.36
N VAL A 120 -2.76 24.83 1.13
CA VAL A 120 -2.99 23.40 0.87
C VAL A 120 -1.75 22.57 1.16
N VAL A 121 -0.54 23.04 0.79
CA VAL A 121 0.70 22.32 1.13
C VAL A 121 0.84 22.22 2.64
N ASP A 122 0.62 23.30 3.38
CA ASP A 122 0.76 23.32 4.83
C ASP A 122 -0.20 22.37 5.53
N ALA A 123 -1.49 22.42 5.18
CA ALA A 123 -2.48 21.48 5.72
C ALA A 123 -2.18 20.04 5.30
N ALA A 124 -1.76 19.81 4.06
CA ALA A 124 -1.43 18.48 3.58
C ALA A 124 -0.17 17.89 4.24
N LEU A 125 0.76 18.72 4.71
CA LEU A 125 1.94 18.27 5.44
C LEU A 125 1.58 17.70 6.82
N GLU A 126 0.49 18.15 7.46
CA GLU A 126 -0.02 17.53 8.68
C GLU A 126 -0.46 16.07 8.44
N LEU A 127 -1.05 15.78 7.27
CA LEU A 127 -1.36 14.40 6.87
C LEU A 127 -0.09 13.58 6.61
N ALA A 128 0.97 14.26 6.18
CA ALA A 128 2.22 13.63 5.78
C ALA A 128 3.01 13.05 6.96
N ASP A 129 2.57 13.25 8.21
CA ASP A 129 3.14 12.60 9.39
C ASP A 129 2.59 11.18 9.61
N HIS A 130 1.40 10.90 9.06
CA HIS A 130 0.73 9.60 9.24
C HIS A 130 0.61 8.81 7.93
N HIS A 131 0.55 9.49 6.79
CA HIS A 131 0.33 8.90 5.48
C HIS A 131 1.29 9.48 4.45
N SER A 132 1.61 8.71 3.41
CA SER A 132 2.35 9.29 2.28
C SER A 132 1.45 10.25 1.51
N VAL A 133 1.92 11.46 1.24
CA VAL A 133 1.20 12.48 0.48
C VAL A 133 1.96 12.80 -0.80
N ARG A 134 1.28 12.71 -1.94
CA ARG A 134 1.83 12.95 -3.27
C ARG A 134 1.18 14.17 -3.89
N PHE A 135 1.96 15.24 -4.04
CA PHE A 135 1.58 16.46 -4.72
C PHE A 135 1.83 16.32 -6.23
N ILE A 136 0.80 16.51 -7.06
CA ILE A 136 0.95 16.54 -8.52
C ILE A 136 1.10 17.99 -8.95
N VAL A 137 2.28 18.33 -9.46
CA VAL A 137 2.69 19.72 -9.74
C VAL A 137 3.11 19.92 -11.20
N GLY A 138 3.11 18.85 -11.98
CA GLY A 138 3.61 18.87 -13.35
C GLY A 138 5.14 18.98 -13.43
N GLN A 139 5.64 19.22 -14.65
CA GLN A 139 7.09 19.28 -14.93
C GLN A 139 7.70 20.65 -14.68
N GLY A 140 6.90 21.71 -14.52
CA GLY A 140 7.41 23.08 -14.36
C GLY A 140 8.09 23.66 -15.61
N VAL A 141 7.72 23.17 -16.80
CA VAL A 141 8.23 23.71 -18.08
C VAL A 141 7.61 25.07 -18.39
N ALA A 142 8.37 25.98 -19.01
CA ALA A 142 7.93 27.35 -19.30
C ALA A 142 6.62 27.44 -20.11
N ASN A 143 6.37 26.46 -20.99
CA ASN A 143 5.17 26.39 -21.82
C ASN A 143 3.94 25.78 -21.11
N SER A 144 4.04 25.47 -19.81
CA SER A 144 2.92 24.97 -19.00
C SER A 144 1.96 26.12 -18.63
N ARG A 145 0.71 25.78 -18.31
CA ARG A 145 -0.27 26.75 -17.77
C ARG A 145 0.15 27.35 -16.43
N GLN A 146 0.91 26.60 -15.62
CA GLN A 146 1.38 27.02 -14.29
C GLN A 146 2.85 26.60 -14.10
N PRO A 147 3.82 27.27 -14.74
CA PRO A 147 5.23 26.87 -14.72
C PRO A 147 5.87 26.97 -13.33
N GLU A 148 5.44 27.97 -12.55
CA GLU A 148 5.97 28.23 -11.19
C GLU A 148 5.46 27.26 -10.12
N LEU A 149 4.39 26.49 -10.40
CA LEU A 149 3.71 25.66 -9.40
C LEU A 149 4.65 24.67 -8.72
N ARG A 150 5.50 24.02 -9.53
CA ARG A 150 6.48 23.05 -9.04
C ARG A 150 7.47 23.69 -8.07
N ALA A 151 8.01 24.85 -8.42
CA ALA A 151 8.97 25.56 -7.58
C ALA A 151 8.33 26.03 -6.27
N LYS A 152 7.11 26.60 -6.33
CA LYS A 152 6.36 27.04 -5.15
C LYS A 152 6.10 25.90 -4.16
N VAL A 153 5.60 24.77 -4.64
CA VAL A 153 5.34 23.59 -3.80
C VAL A 153 6.66 23.00 -3.26
N LEU A 154 7.69 22.89 -4.11
CA LEU A 154 8.97 22.34 -3.70
C LEU A 154 9.61 23.17 -2.59
N ASN A 155 9.73 24.48 -2.77
CA ASN A 155 10.34 25.37 -1.79
C ASN A 155 9.60 25.29 -0.45
N ARG A 156 8.26 25.29 -0.47
CA ARG A 156 7.47 25.19 0.75
C ARG A 156 7.64 23.86 1.48
N ILE A 157 7.74 22.74 0.75
CA ILE A 157 8.05 21.44 1.35
C ILE A 157 9.48 21.43 1.89
N GLU A 158 10.43 22.07 1.19
CA GLU A 158 11.83 22.09 1.60
C GLU A 158 12.08 22.82 2.92
N GLU A 159 11.30 23.86 3.21
CA GLU A 159 11.34 24.60 4.49
C GLU A 159 10.92 23.76 5.70
N LYS A 160 10.03 22.78 5.50
CA LYS A 160 9.36 22.05 6.61
C LYS A 160 9.75 20.59 6.73
N VAL A 161 10.22 19.97 5.65
CA VAL A 161 10.42 18.52 5.57
C VAL A 161 11.86 18.18 5.22
N SER A 162 12.47 17.28 5.99
CA SER A 162 13.83 16.79 5.75
C SER A 162 13.98 16.04 4.43
N VAL A 163 15.19 16.01 3.86
CA VAL A 163 15.48 15.34 2.58
C VAL A 163 15.06 13.88 2.57
N ALA A 164 15.24 13.17 3.69
CA ALA A 164 14.99 11.73 3.81
C ALA A 164 13.51 11.34 3.61
N ARG A 165 12.57 12.25 3.92
CA ARG A 165 11.13 12.02 3.76
C ARG A 165 10.61 12.42 2.38
N ARG A 166 11.43 13.02 1.53
CA ARG A 166 10.99 13.60 0.24
C ARG A 166 11.43 12.72 -0.92
N LYS A 167 10.50 12.39 -1.81
CA LYS A 167 10.78 11.74 -3.08
C LYS A 167 10.30 12.62 -4.23
N ARG A 168 11.22 13.00 -5.12
CA ARG A 168 10.92 13.83 -6.29
C ARG A 168 10.76 12.94 -7.51
N SER A 169 9.73 13.22 -8.32
CA SER A 169 9.55 12.65 -9.64
C SER A 169 9.34 13.77 -10.66
N ALA A 170 9.29 13.40 -11.95
CA ALA A 170 9.16 14.36 -13.05
C ALA A 170 7.88 15.21 -12.94
N LYS A 171 6.77 14.65 -12.46
CA LYS A 171 5.46 15.33 -12.38
C LYS A 171 4.91 15.51 -10.96
N SER A 172 5.62 14.99 -9.97
CA SER A 172 5.13 14.97 -8.59
C SER A 172 6.24 15.11 -7.57
N ILE A 173 5.84 15.53 -6.37
CA ILE A 173 6.66 15.57 -5.17
C ILE A 173 5.90 14.77 -4.12
N GLU A 174 6.54 13.76 -3.55
CA GLU A 174 5.95 12.88 -2.54
C GLU A 174 6.66 13.08 -1.21
N VAL A 175 5.88 13.18 -0.14
CA VAL A 175 6.35 13.25 1.23
C VAL A 175 5.87 12.00 1.95
N SER A 176 6.81 11.23 2.49
CA SER A 176 6.54 10.03 3.25
C SER A 176 6.43 10.35 4.75
N PRO A 177 5.63 9.57 5.50
CA PRO A 177 5.56 9.68 6.94
C PRO A 177 6.91 9.40 7.57
N GLU A 178 7.12 9.92 8.77
CA GLU A 178 8.28 9.52 9.54
C GLU A 178 8.24 8.02 9.76
N PRO A 179 9.33 7.30 9.40
CA PRO A 179 9.38 5.87 9.63
C PRO A 179 9.33 5.64 11.14
N THR A 180 8.17 5.28 11.65
CA THR A 180 8.04 4.88 13.04
C THR A 180 8.91 3.65 13.29
N VAL A 181 9.52 3.56 14.47
CA VAL A 181 10.36 2.40 14.86
C VAL A 181 9.63 1.08 14.60
N LYS A 182 8.31 1.05 14.86
CA LYS A 182 7.44 -0.10 14.58
C LYS A 182 7.42 -0.51 13.10
N TYR A 183 7.36 0.44 12.17
CA TYR A 183 7.35 0.15 10.73
C TYR A 183 8.69 -0.43 10.27
N VAL A 184 9.80 0.17 10.69
CA VAL A 184 11.16 -0.29 10.36
C VAL A 184 11.38 -1.72 10.87
N ASP A 185 10.97 -2.01 12.10
CA ASP A 185 11.07 -3.33 12.69
C ASP A 185 10.21 -4.38 11.99
N GLN A 186 8.99 -4.03 11.59
CA GLN A 186 8.12 -4.91 10.81
C GLN A 186 8.75 -5.24 9.44
N GLN A 187 9.26 -4.24 8.74
CA GLN A 187 9.90 -4.45 7.45
C GLN A 187 11.16 -5.30 7.58
N ARG A 188 11.96 -5.11 8.64
CA ARG A 188 13.11 -5.95 8.94
C ARG A 188 12.72 -7.41 9.21
N LYS A 189 11.64 -7.64 9.96
CA LYS A 189 11.09 -8.99 10.22
C LYS A 189 10.63 -9.67 8.93
N ILE A 190 9.92 -8.95 8.06
CA ILE A 190 9.46 -9.47 6.77
C ILE A 190 10.65 -9.82 5.87
N ASN A 191 11.61 -8.90 5.71
CA ASN A 191 12.80 -9.14 4.89
C ASN A 191 13.59 -10.36 5.37
N ARG A 192 13.75 -10.52 6.69
CA ARG A 192 14.40 -11.70 7.28
C ARG A 192 13.65 -12.99 6.96
N ALA A 193 12.32 -12.97 7.05
CA ALA A 193 11.50 -14.13 6.72
C ALA A 193 11.62 -14.51 5.23
N ILE A 194 11.60 -13.52 4.33
CA ILE A 194 11.77 -13.74 2.88
C ILE A 194 13.13 -14.39 2.59
N LEU A 195 14.21 -13.87 3.17
CA LEU A 195 15.56 -14.41 2.98
C LEU A 195 15.71 -15.87 3.42
N ILE A 196 14.98 -16.29 4.46
CA ILE A 196 15.01 -17.68 4.96
C ILE A 196 14.08 -18.59 4.14
N LEU A 197 12.87 -18.12 3.83
CA LEU A 197 11.85 -18.96 3.22
C LEU A 197 12.06 -19.15 1.71
N LEU A 198 12.61 -18.16 1.01
CA LEU A 198 12.77 -18.21 -0.44
C LEU A 198 13.66 -19.39 -0.90
N PRO A 199 14.84 -19.65 -0.30
CA PRO A 199 15.63 -20.83 -0.63
C PRO A 199 14.91 -22.16 -0.35
N ILE A 200 14.14 -22.23 0.73
CA ILE A 200 13.39 -23.44 1.12
C ILE A 200 12.30 -23.74 0.08
N PHE A 201 11.52 -22.73 -0.32
CA PHE A 201 10.51 -22.89 -1.37
C PHE A 201 11.14 -23.25 -2.71
N SER A 202 12.26 -22.64 -3.08
CA SER A 202 12.98 -22.99 -4.30
C SER A 202 13.47 -24.45 -4.29
N PHE A 203 13.92 -24.96 -3.15
CA PHE A 203 14.34 -26.36 -3.00
C PHE A 203 13.16 -27.34 -3.17
N PHE A 204 12.01 -27.08 -2.53
CA PHE A 204 10.82 -27.92 -2.71
C PHE A 204 10.27 -27.89 -4.13
N ALA A 205 10.26 -26.71 -4.76
CA ALA A 205 9.86 -26.59 -6.17
C ALA A 205 10.78 -27.41 -7.08
N TRP A 206 12.10 -27.43 -6.79
CA TRP A 206 13.04 -28.26 -7.54
C TRP A 206 12.81 -29.76 -7.34
N LEU A 207 12.49 -30.21 -6.12
CA LEU A 207 12.14 -31.62 -5.85
C LEU A 207 10.91 -32.07 -6.63
N GLU A 208 9.88 -31.22 -6.76
CA GLU A 208 8.66 -31.55 -7.52
C GLU A 208 8.92 -31.66 -9.03
N MET A 209 9.93 -30.94 -9.56
CA MET A 209 10.29 -30.98 -10.97
C MET A 209 11.18 -32.18 -11.36
N ARG A 210 11.55 -33.03 -10.40
CA ARG A 210 12.50 -34.13 -10.58
C ARG A 210 11.80 -35.49 -10.50
#